data_AF-L9L8K3-F1
#
_entry.id   AF-L9L8K3-F1
#
_cell.length_a   1.000
_cell.length_b   1.000
_cell.length_c   1.000
_cell.angle_alpha   90.00
_cell.angle_beta   90.00
_cell.angle_gamma   90.00
#
_symmetry.space_group_name_H-M   'P 1'
#
loop_
_entity.id
_entity.type
_entity.pdbx_description
1 polymer ?
#
loop_
_entity_poly.entity_id
_entity_poly.type
_entity_poly.pdbx_seq_one_letter_code
_entity_poly.pdbx_strand_id
1 'polypeptide(L)'
;MPKGKKAKGKKVALAPAVWRSRRLGRVSPPVAQDAKGKEGQGQEGGSGPCCLEKQEARKVVNPLFEKRPKNFGLGQDIQPKRDLTRFIKWPCYIRLQQQRAILYKWLKVSPAIKQVPQALDHQTATQLLKLPHKYKPKTKQEKQQRLLTRAEEKATGKGDVPTKRPPVLWAGVSTVTTSVENRKAPLVVITHDVDPIELVVFLPAVCRKIMHYPGEGQVGTPGPQEKLYHCRLHTG
;
A
#
# COMPACT_ATOMS: atom_id res chain seq x y z
N MET A 1 -37.93 17.15 -50.93
CA MET A 1 -38.62 15.98 -50.33
C MET A 1 -37.56 14.90 -50.07
N PRO A 2 -37.43 14.27 -48.87
CA PRO A 2 -37.75 14.70 -47.52
C PRO A 2 -36.49 14.94 -46.65
N LYS A 3 -36.55 15.92 -45.75
CA LYS A 3 -35.53 16.17 -44.72
C LYS A 3 -35.66 15.14 -43.60
N GLY A 4 -34.58 14.40 -43.33
CA GLY A 4 -34.51 13.44 -42.23
C GLY A 4 -34.68 14.10 -40.87
N LYS A 5 -35.77 13.75 -40.16
CA LYS A 5 -36.06 14.20 -38.79
C LYS A 5 -35.08 13.53 -37.82
N LYS A 6 -34.24 14.31 -37.16
CA LYS A 6 -33.43 13.85 -36.02
C LYS A 6 -34.38 13.55 -34.84
N ALA A 7 -34.48 12.27 -34.47
CA ALA A 7 -35.12 11.85 -33.24
C ALA A 7 -34.29 12.35 -32.04
N LYS A 8 -34.87 13.24 -31.22
CA LYS A 8 -34.32 13.62 -29.92
C LYS A 8 -34.50 12.44 -28.95
N GLY A 9 -33.46 11.65 -28.76
CA GLY A 9 -33.40 10.67 -27.68
C GLY A 9 -33.50 11.36 -26.32
N LYS A 10 -34.53 11.02 -25.54
CA LYS A 10 -34.67 11.36 -24.12
C LYS A 10 -33.48 10.77 -23.36
N LYS A 11 -32.59 11.63 -22.85
CA LYS A 11 -31.63 11.25 -21.80
C LYS A 11 -32.41 10.98 -20.52
N VAL A 12 -32.66 9.71 -20.21
CA VAL A 12 -33.02 9.29 -18.86
C VAL A 12 -31.73 9.28 -18.06
N ALA A 13 -31.58 10.25 -17.16
CA ALA A 13 -30.48 10.26 -16.21
C ALA A 13 -30.71 9.13 -15.19
N LEU A 14 -29.96 8.04 -15.30
CA LEU A 14 -29.77 7.12 -14.19
C LEU A 14 -28.91 7.83 -13.14
N ALA A 15 -29.46 8.05 -11.96
CA ALA A 15 -28.73 8.56 -10.81
C ALA A 15 -27.58 7.59 -10.44
N PRO A 16 -26.38 8.10 -10.07
CA PRO A 16 -25.31 7.23 -9.60
C PRO A 16 -25.67 6.66 -8.22
N ALA A 17 -25.69 5.34 -8.12
CA ALA A 17 -25.83 4.62 -6.87
C ALA A 17 -24.61 4.91 -5.97
N VAL A 18 -24.78 5.80 -5.00
CA VAL A 18 -23.80 6.03 -3.93
C VAL A 18 -23.82 4.82 -2.99
N TRP A 19 -22.78 4.00 -3.08
CA TRP A 19 -22.46 2.98 -2.09
C TRP A 19 -22.05 3.66 -0.78
N ARG A 20 -23.02 3.89 0.14
CA ARG A 20 -22.71 4.27 1.52
C ARG A 20 -22.14 3.05 2.24
N SER A 21 -20.82 3.03 2.39
CA SER A 21 -20.11 2.14 3.30
C SER A 21 -20.59 2.44 4.74
N ARG A 22 -21.45 1.57 5.28
CA ARG A 22 -21.93 1.65 6.67
C ARG A 22 -20.80 1.16 7.58
N ARG A 23 -19.91 2.09 7.94
CA ARG A 23 -18.92 1.94 9.01
C ARG A 23 -19.71 1.75 10.33
N LEU A 24 -19.76 0.53 10.85
CA LEU A 24 -20.39 0.25 12.15
C LEU A 24 -19.52 0.87 13.25
N GLY A 25 -19.90 2.08 13.67
CA GLY A 25 -19.41 2.71 14.89
C GLY A 25 -20.02 2.00 16.10
N ARG A 26 -19.14 1.55 17.00
CA ARG A 26 -19.48 1.03 18.33
C ARG A 26 -19.97 2.21 19.17
N VAL A 27 -21.27 2.31 19.42
CA VAL A 27 -21.86 3.31 20.32
C VAL A 27 -22.06 2.67 21.69
N SER A 28 -21.31 3.14 22.68
CA SER A 28 -21.51 2.82 24.10
C SER A 28 -22.69 3.63 24.65
N PRO A 29 -23.58 3.07 25.48
CA PRO A 29 -24.68 3.83 26.09
C PRO A 29 -24.24 4.64 27.33
N PRO A 30 -24.93 5.77 27.64
CA PRO A 30 -24.57 6.69 28.72
C PRO A 30 -25.08 6.25 30.10
N VAL A 31 -24.30 6.59 31.13
CA VAL A 31 -24.60 6.43 32.56
C VAL A 31 -25.46 7.60 33.03
N ALA A 32 -26.63 7.32 33.62
CA ALA A 32 -27.48 8.31 34.29
C ALA A 32 -27.18 8.32 35.80
N GLN A 33 -26.94 9.52 36.32
CA GLN A 33 -26.76 9.86 37.74
C GLN A 33 -28.08 10.44 38.25
N ASP A 34 -28.57 10.01 39.41
CA ASP A 34 -29.62 10.71 40.13
C ASP A 34 -29.16 11.04 41.56
N ALA A 35 -29.40 12.29 41.95
CA ALA A 35 -29.05 12.85 43.25
C ALA A 35 -30.27 13.55 43.90
N LYS A 36 -30.32 13.43 45.24
CA LYS A 36 -30.95 14.30 46.26
C LYS A 36 -32.48 14.30 46.47
N GLY A 37 -32.89 13.72 47.61
CA GLY A 37 -33.18 14.51 48.83
C GLY A 37 -34.61 14.47 49.41
N LYS A 38 -34.78 13.95 50.64
CA LYS A 38 -35.20 14.69 51.85
C LYS A 38 -35.40 13.76 53.07
N GLU A 39 -34.94 14.24 54.23
CA GLU A 39 -35.07 13.65 55.58
C GLU A 39 -36.47 13.83 56.19
N GLY A 40 -36.84 12.92 57.10
CA GLY A 40 -37.91 13.06 58.08
C GLY A 40 -37.91 11.85 59.04
N GLN A 41 -37.59 12.10 60.32
CA GLN A 41 -37.45 11.14 61.42
C GLN A 41 -38.80 10.55 61.89
N GLY A 42 -38.79 9.32 62.43
CA GLY A 42 -39.89 8.78 63.25
C GLY A 42 -39.85 7.26 63.39
N GLN A 43 -39.98 6.75 64.61
CA GLN A 43 -39.66 5.39 65.06
C GLN A 43 -40.74 4.31 64.84
N GLU A 44 -40.24 3.06 64.93
CA GLU A 44 -40.88 1.83 65.45
C GLU A 44 -41.98 1.09 64.67
N GLY A 45 -41.72 -0.22 64.49
CA GLY A 45 -42.73 -1.25 64.76
C GLY A 45 -43.47 -1.85 63.56
N GLY A 46 -42.91 -2.94 62.99
CA GLY A 46 -43.68 -4.09 62.48
C GLY A 46 -44.42 -3.99 61.14
N SER A 47 -44.31 -5.08 60.37
CA SER A 47 -45.19 -5.52 59.26
C SER A 47 -45.07 -4.85 57.88
N GLY A 48 -44.52 -5.57 56.89
CA GLY A 48 -44.90 -5.43 55.47
C GLY A 48 -43.80 -5.76 54.43
N PRO A 49 -44.12 -6.35 53.24
CA PRO A 49 -43.19 -7.15 52.43
C PRO A 49 -42.58 -6.42 51.21
N CYS A 50 -41.71 -7.16 50.50
CA CYS A 50 -41.36 -7.04 49.06
C CYS A 50 -39.96 -6.50 48.74
N CYS A 51 -38.99 -7.41 48.68
CA CYS A 51 -37.84 -7.28 47.80
C CYS A 51 -38.34 -7.21 46.35
N LEU A 52 -38.31 -6.02 45.74
CA LEU A 52 -38.56 -5.86 44.31
C LEU A 52 -37.36 -6.41 43.53
N GLU A 53 -37.45 -7.69 43.18
CA GLU A 53 -36.62 -8.33 42.17
C GLU A 53 -36.85 -7.63 40.83
N LYS A 54 -35.77 -7.18 40.18
CA LYS A 54 -35.82 -6.56 38.86
C LYS A 54 -36.35 -7.59 37.87
N GLN A 55 -37.63 -7.49 37.50
CA GLN A 55 -38.25 -8.36 36.51
C GLN A 55 -37.56 -8.13 35.15
N GLU A 56 -36.70 -9.06 34.75
CA GLU A 56 -36.28 -9.15 33.36
C GLU A 56 -37.51 -9.43 32.51
N ALA A 57 -37.77 -8.55 31.53
CA ALA A 57 -38.88 -8.73 30.60
C ALA A 57 -38.77 -10.11 29.94
N ARG A 58 -39.61 -11.06 30.36
CA ARG A 58 -39.70 -12.38 29.75
C ARG A 58 -40.08 -12.20 28.29
N LYS A 59 -39.13 -12.44 27.39
CA LYS A 59 -39.39 -12.46 25.95
C LYS A 59 -40.51 -13.48 25.73
N VAL A 60 -41.59 -13.07 25.08
CA VAL A 60 -42.70 -13.96 24.71
C VAL A 60 -42.14 -14.99 23.74
N VAL A 61 -41.80 -16.19 24.25
CA VAL A 61 -41.31 -17.30 23.44
C VAL A 61 -42.53 -18.08 22.99
N ASN A 62 -42.78 -18.10 21.69
CA ASN A 62 -43.84 -18.93 21.11
C ASN A 62 -43.46 -20.41 21.31
N PRO A 63 -44.33 -21.22 21.97
CA PRO A 63 -44.05 -22.63 22.28
C PRO A 63 -43.87 -23.52 21.04
N LEU A 64 -44.22 -23.02 19.85
CA LEU A 64 -44.00 -23.72 18.58
C LEU A 64 -42.52 -23.73 18.11
N PHE A 65 -41.66 -22.87 18.67
CA PHE A 65 -40.24 -22.82 18.29
C PHE A 65 -39.35 -23.61 19.26
N GLU A 66 -39.02 -24.83 18.87
CA GLU A 66 -38.05 -25.68 19.55
C GLU A 66 -36.62 -25.42 19.06
N LYS A 67 -35.63 -25.46 19.96
CA LYS A 67 -34.22 -25.49 19.57
C LYS A 67 -33.88 -26.89 19.05
N ARG A 68 -33.48 -26.99 17.78
CA ARG A 68 -33.01 -28.24 17.15
C ARG A 68 -31.55 -28.10 16.74
N PRO A 69 -30.60 -28.24 17.69
CA PRO A 69 -29.18 -28.16 17.37
C PRO A 69 -28.77 -29.38 16.52
N LYS A 70 -27.99 -29.13 15.47
CA LYS A 70 -27.39 -30.19 14.64
C LYS A 70 -26.06 -30.63 15.22
N ASN A 71 -25.77 -31.92 15.18
CA ASN A 71 -24.51 -32.49 15.62
C ASN A 71 -23.61 -32.74 14.40
N PHE A 72 -22.51 -31.98 14.26
CA PHE A 72 -21.57 -32.10 13.14
C PHE A 72 -20.36 -33.01 13.43
N GLY A 73 -20.49 -33.89 14.44
CA GLY A 73 -19.51 -34.94 14.70
C GLY A 73 -19.39 -35.93 13.54
N LEU A 74 -18.35 -36.77 13.58
CA LEU A 74 -18.15 -37.81 12.57
C LEU A 74 -19.34 -38.77 12.55
N GLY A 75 -19.93 -39.00 11.37
CA GLY A 75 -21.06 -39.93 11.18
C GLY A 75 -22.44 -39.42 11.63
N GLN A 76 -22.56 -38.13 11.97
CA GLN A 76 -23.83 -37.50 12.39
C GLN A 76 -24.40 -36.64 11.24
N ASP A 77 -24.80 -35.40 11.50
CA ASP A 77 -25.37 -34.50 10.49
C ASP A 77 -24.33 -34.06 9.44
N ILE A 78 -24.82 -33.68 8.24
CA ILE A 78 -23.99 -33.17 7.15
C ILE A 78 -23.20 -31.93 7.61
N GLN A 79 -21.89 -31.95 7.39
CA GLN A 79 -21.01 -30.81 7.71
C GLN A 79 -21.51 -29.52 7.06
N PRO A 80 -21.46 -28.39 7.77
CA PRO A 80 -21.80 -27.11 7.19
C PRO A 80 -20.77 -26.72 6.12
N LYS A 81 -21.16 -25.81 5.22
CA LYS A 81 -20.22 -25.23 4.26
C LYS A 81 -19.13 -24.47 5.03
N ARG A 82 -17.89 -24.92 4.89
CA ARG A 82 -16.69 -24.31 5.48
C ARG A 82 -15.78 -23.76 4.40
N ASP A 83 -14.81 -22.95 4.80
CA ASP A 83 -13.76 -22.51 3.90
C ASP A 83 -12.91 -23.72 3.47
N LEU A 84 -12.92 -24.01 2.16
CA LEU A 84 -12.17 -25.11 1.53
C LEU A 84 -10.92 -24.61 0.80
N THR A 85 -10.60 -23.31 0.83
CA THR A 85 -9.49 -22.69 0.08
C THR A 85 -8.16 -23.45 0.16
N ARG A 86 -7.82 -24.01 1.32
CA ARG A 86 -6.61 -24.82 1.51
C ARG A 86 -6.62 -26.16 0.75
N PHE A 87 -7.79 -26.76 0.56
CA PHE A 87 -7.99 -28.08 -0.06
C PHE A 87 -8.37 -28.01 -1.54
N ILE A 88 -8.60 -26.80 -2.07
CA ILE A 88 -8.88 -26.60 -3.49
C ILE A 88 -7.65 -27.02 -4.30
N LYS A 89 -7.89 -27.75 -5.38
CA LYS A 89 -6.88 -27.98 -6.42
C LYS A 89 -6.64 -26.68 -7.19
N TRP A 90 -5.63 -25.92 -6.77
CA TRP A 90 -5.28 -24.64 -7.38
C TRP A 90 -4.81 -24.78 -8.83
N PRO A 91 -5.12 -23.80 -9.72
CA PRO A 91 -4.57 -23.71 -11.07
C PRO A 91 -3.05 -23.82 -11.13
N CYS A 92 -2.52 -24.30 -12.27
CA CYS A 92 -1.10 -24.62 -12.43
C CYS A 92 -0.16 -23.43 -12.11
N TYR A 93 -0.47 -22.23 -12.62
CA TYR A 93 0.37 -21.05 -12.43
C TYR A 93 0.46 -20.61 -10.95
N ILE A 94 -0.63 -20.75 -10.17
CA ILE A 94 -0.63 -20.44 -8.73
C ILE A 94 0.24 -21.43 -7.99
N ARG A 95 0.13 -22.72 -8.31
CA ARG A 95 0.97 -23.77 -7.71
C ARG A 95 2.45 -23.52 -7.97
N LEU A 96 2.81 -23.19 -9.22
CA LEU A 96 4.19 -22.89 -9.60
C LEU A 96 4.72 -21.64 -8.87
N GLN A 97 3.94 -20.57 -8.78
CA GLN A 97 4.32 -19.35 -8.04
C GLN A 97 4.53 -19.64 -6.55
N GLN A 98 3.64 -20.40 -5.93
CA GLN A 98 3.76 -20.80 -4.51
C GLN A 98 4.97 -21.72 -4.29
N GLN A 99 5.16 -22.73 -5.13
CA GLN A 99 6.31 -23.63 -5.07
C GLN A 99 7.62 -22.86 -5.23
N ARG A 100 7.70 -21.92 -6.17
CA ARG A 100 8.86 -21.03 -6.35
C ARG A 100 9.16 -20.25 -5.07
N ALA A 101 8.15 -19.64 -4.44
CA ALA A 101 8.31 -18.88 -3.19
C ALA A 101 8.73 -19.77 -2.00
N ILE A 102 8.21 -20.99 -1.90
CA ILE A 102 8.61 -21.97 -0.88
C ILE A 102 10.06 -22.38 -1.10
N LEU A 103 10.43 -22.68 -2.34
CA LEU A 103 11.77 -23.11 -2.72
C LEU A 103 12.84 -22.06 -2.35
N TYR A 104 12.57 -20.78 -2.61
CA TYR A 104 13.48 -19.69 -2.20
C TYR A 104 13.71 -19.61 -0.68
N LYS A 105 12.73 -20.01 0.14
CA LYS A 105 12.88 -20.04 1.60
C LYS A 105 13.65 -21.26 2.08
N TRP A 106 13.47 -22.39 1.40
CA TRP A 106 14.03 -23.69 1.81
C TRP A 106 15.47 -23.87 1.35
N LEU A 107 15.79 -23.40 0.15
CA LEU A 107 17.13 -23.48 -0.37
C LEU A 107 18.06 -22.53 0.40
N LYS A 108 19.30 -22.99 0.61
CA LYS A 108 20.38 -22.13 1.10
C LYS A 108 20.81 -21.20 -0.02
N VAL A 109 20.25 -19.99 -0.02
CA VAL A 109 20.57 -18.95 -1.01
C VAL A 109 21.93 -18.31 -0.70
N SER A 110 22.77 -18.15 -1.72
CA SER A 110 24.06 -17.46 -1.62
C SER A 110 23.90 -16.01 -1.15
N PRO A 111 24.81 -15.44 -0.33
CA PRO A 111 24.71 -14.07 0.19
C PRO A 111 24.56 -13.00 -0.91
N ALA A 112 25.19 -13.20 -2.08
CA ALA A 112 25.10 -12.28 -3.21
C ALA A 112 23.68 -12.14 -3.78
N ILE A 113 22.87 -13.20 -3.65
CA ILE A 113 21.46 -13.22 -4.07
C ILE A 113 20.57 -12.77 -2.90
N LYS A 114 20.90 -13.21 -1.68
CA LYS A 114 20.12 -12.91 -0.46
C LYS A 114 20.06 -11.42 -0.12
N GLN A 115 21.06 -10.63 -0.51
CA GLN A 115 21.05 -9.17 -0.33
C GLN A 115 19.98 -8.46 -1.17
N VAL A 116 19.58 -9.01 -2.33
CA VAL A 116 18.65 -8.33 -3.25
C VAL A 116 17.24 -8.21 -2.63
N PRO A 117 16.64 -9.27 -2.04
CA PRO A 117 15.38 -9.16 -1.31
C PRO A 117 15.44 -8.34 -0.01
N GLN A 118 16.64 -8.02 0.50
CA GLN A 118 16.79 -7.29 1.75
C GLN A 118 16.47 -5.80 1.53
N ALA A 119 15.20 -5.45 1.67
CA ALA A 119 14.70 -4.10 1.47
C ALA A 119 14.97 -3.16 2.65
N LEU A 120 14.92 -1.87 2.35
CA LEU A 120 14.91 -0.77 3.30
C LEU A 120 13.59 -0.71 4.10
N ASP A 121 13.63 -0.12 5.29
CA ASP A 121 12.44 0.11 6.11
C ASP A 121 11.44 1.07 5.44
N HIS A 122 10.17 0.93 5.79
CA HIS A 122 9.08 1.65 5.16
C HIS A 122 9.18 3.18 5.34
N GLN A 123 9.66 3.65 6.49
CA GLN A 123 9.71 5.08 6.80
C GLN A 123 10.79 5.77 5.96
N THR A 124 11.99 5.20 5.94
CA THR A 124 13.08 5.69 5.10
C THR A 124 12.72 5.59 3.63
N ALA A 125 12.00 4.55 3.20
CA ALA A 125 11.61 4.38 1.78
C ALA A 125 10.67 5.51 1.34
N THR A 126 9.74 5.87 2.21
CA THR A 126 8.80 6.98 1.96
C THR A 126 9.54 8.31 1.85
N GLN A 127 10.56 8.54 2.67
CA GLN A 127 11.39 9.74 2.60
C GLN A 127 12.25 9.76 1.33
N LEU A 128 12.91 8.64 1.01
CA LEU A 128 13.72 8.49 -0.19
C LEU A 128 12.90 8.70 -1.45
N LEU A 129 11.70 8.12 -1.53
CA LEU A 129 10.84 8.23 -2.71
C LEU A 129 10.28 9.63 -2.94
N LYS A 130 10.24 10.50 -1.92
CA LYS A 130 9.90 11.93 -2.10
C LYS A 130 10.94 12.68 -2.94
N LEU A 131 12.21 12.28 -2.90
CA LEU A 131 13.30 12.98 -3.61
C LEU A 131 13.19 12.84 -5.15
N PRO A 132 12.97 11.65 -5.74
CA PRO A 132 12.73 11.48 -7.17
C PRO A 132 11.60 12.34 -7.73
N HIS A 133 10.59 12.69 -6.94
CA HIS A 133 9.49 13.55 -7.41
C HIS A 133 9.96 14.94 -7.84
N LYS A 134 11.03 15.46 -7.24
CA LYS A 134 11.63 16.76 -7.60
C LYS A 134 12.51 16.67 -8.84
N TYR A 135 13.19 15.55 -9.06
CA TYR A 135 14.17 15.35 -10.14
C TYR A 135 13.62 14.50 -11.30
N LYS A 136 12.31 14.54 -11.52
CA LYS A 136 11.66 13.77 -12.59
C LYS A 136 12.19 14.19 -13.97
N PRO A 137 12.42 13.23 -14.88
CA PRO A 137 12.67 13.56 -16.27
C PRO A 137 11.43 14.19 -16.91
N LYS A 138 11.67 15.09 -17.87
CA LYS A 138 10.60 15.79 -18.59
C LYS A 138 9.72 14.81 -19.36
N THR A 139 8.42 15.04 -19.33
CA THR A 139 7.48 14.28 -20.16
C THR A 139 7.67 14.63 -21.65
N LYS A 140 7.18 13.77 -22.54
CA LYS A 140 7.28 14.02 -23.99
C LYS A 140 6.58 15.33 -24.39
N GLN A 141 5.45 15.65 -23.76
CA GLN A 141 4.68 16.88 -23.99
C GLN A 141 5.44 18.13 -23.51
N GLU A 142 5.97 18.13 -22.28
CA GLU A 142 6.80 19.23 -21.78
C GLU A 142 8.07 19.43 -22.63
N LYS A 143 8.64 18.33 -23.15
CA LYS A 143 9.77 18.40 -24.06
C LYS A 143 9.38 19.05 -25.38
N GLN A 144 8.22 18.73 -25.94
CA GLN A 144 7.70 19.37 -27.16
C GLN A 144 7.45 20.85 -26.94
N GLN A 145 6.73 21.23 -25.87
CA GLN A 145 6.48 22.63 -25.52
C GLN A 145 7.78 23.41 -25.36
N ARG A 146 8.77 22.86 -24.64
CA ARG A 146 10.10 23.48 -24.52
C ARG A 146 10.78 23.70 -25.87
N LEU A 147 10.65 22.76 -26.81
CA LEU A 147 11.25 22.87 -28.13
C LEU A 147 10.52 23.92 -28.99
N LEU A 148 9.19 24.00 -28.89
CA LEU A 148 8.39 25.02 -29.56
C LEU A 148 8.75 26.42 -29.06
N THR A 149 8.77 26.64 -27.74
CA THR A 149 9.17 27.93 -27.15
C THR A 149 10.58 28.33 -27.58
N ARG A 150 11.54 27.39 -27.60
CA ARG A 150 12.91 27.68 -28.06
C ARG A 150 12.96 28.00 -29.56
N ALA A 151 12.12 27.36 -30.37
CA ALA A 151 12.04 27.66 -31.81
C ALA A 151 11.43 29.05 -32.06
N GLU A 152 10.40 29.44 -31.29
CA GLU A 152 9.79 30.78 -31.33
C GLU A 152 10.78 31.87 -30.86
N GLU A 153 11.52 31.64 -29.78
CA GLU A 153 12.58 32.53 -29.31
C GLU A 153 13.69 32.72 -30.36
N LYS A 154 14.06 31.63 -31.03
CA LYS A 154 15.03 31.68 -32.13
C LYS A 154 14.50 32.42 -33.35
N ALA A 155 13.23 32.24 -33.70
CA ALA A 155 12.58 32.93 -34.81
C ALA A 155 12.44 34.43 -34.56
N THR A 156 12.23 34.84 -33.29
CA THR A 156 12.20 36.25 -32.86
C THR A 156 13.60 36.89 -32.76
N GLY A 157 14.65 36.20 -33.20
CA GLY A 157 16.00 36.75 -33.33
C GLY A 157 16.83 36.71 -32.04
N LYS A 158 16.31 36.12 -30.95
CA LYS A 158 17.14 35.82 -29.78
C LYS A 158 18.05 34.64 -30.15
N GLY A 159 19.36 34.88 -30.16
CA GLY A 159 20.36 33.86 -30.49
C GLY A 159 20.24 32.62 -29.60
N ASP A 160 20.84 31.50 -30.03
CA ASP A 160 20.73 30.23 -29.30
C ASP A 160 21.63 30.23 -28.05
N VAL A 161 21.13 30.76 -26.94
CA VAL A 161 21.87 30.82 -25.67
C VAL A 161 21.91 29.42 -25.04
N PRO A 162 23.11 28.90 -24.68
CA PRO A 162 23.23 27.58 -24.07
C PRO A 162 22.56 27.54 -22.69
N THR A 163 21.39 26.92 -22.60
CA THR A 163 20.65 26.75 -21.33
C THR A 163 21.29 25.67 -20.45
N LYS A 164 21.53 25.97 -19.17
CA LYS A 164 21.95 24.98 -18.17
C LYS A 164 20.91 23.86 -18.05
N ARG A 165 21.36 22.61 -18.11
CA ARG A 165 20.47 21.45 -17.99
C ARG A 165 20.10 21.25 -16.51
N PRO A 166 18.81 21.10 -16.16
CA PRO A 166 18.44 20.81 -14.79
C PRO A 166 18.94 19.40 -14.40
N PRO A 167 19.25 19.16 -13.12
CA PRO A 167 19.58 17.82 -12.64
C PRO A 167 18.35 16.92 -12.80
N VAL A 168 18.56 15.72 -13.33
CA VAL A 168 17.51 14.73 -13.59
C VAL A 168 17.98 13.38 -13.05
N LEU A 169 17.03 12.58 -12.56
CA LEU A 169 17.29 11.20 -12.17
C LEU A 169 17.72 10.36 -13.37
N TRP A 170 18.87 9.68 -13.24
CA TRP A 170 19.28 8.66 -14.20
C TRP A 170 18.55 7.35 -13.95
N ALA A 171 18.08 6.72 -15.02
CA ALA A 171 17.35 5.47 -14.97
C ALA A 171 17.92 4.48 -15.99
N GLY A 172 17.81 3.19 -15.70
CA GLY A 172 18.31 2.10 -16.53
C GLY A 172 19.66 1.57 -16.05
N VAL A 173 19.81 0.24 -16.05
CA VAL A 173 20.98 -0.45 -15.49
C VAL A 173 22.28 0.04 -16.15
N SER A 174 22.34 0.14 -17.49
CA SER A 174 23.55 0.56 -18.22
C SER A 174 23.97 2.01 -17.96
N THR A 175 23.00 2.91 -17.81
CA THR A 175 23.29 4.32 -17.50
C THR A 175 23.73 4.46 -16.05
N VAL A 176 23.16 3.65 -15.15
CA VAL A 176 23.54 3.65 -13.74
C VAL A 176 24.94 3.06 -13.56
N THR A 177 25.28 1.92 -14.19
CA THR A 177 26.62 1.32 -14.09
C THR A 177 27.71 2.26 -14.57
N THR A 178 27.53 2.84 -15.76
CA THR A 178 28.49 3.82 -16.31
C THR A 178 28.60 5.06 -15.41
N SER A 179 27.51 5.49 -14.78
CA SER A 179 27.54 6.62 -13.83
C SER A 179 28.27 6.28 -12.53
N VAL A 180 28.16 5.04 -12.05
CA VAL A 180 28.89 4.54 -10.87
C VAL A 180 30.37 4.40 -11.18
N GLU A 181 30.73 3.81 -12.32
CA GLU A 181 32.11 3.66 -12.78
C GLU A 181 32.82 5.01 -12.93
N ASN A 182 32.12 5.99 -13.50
CA ASN A 182 32.62 7.36 -13.64
C ASN A 182 32.57 8.19 -12.34
N ARG A 183 32.15 7.60 -11.20
CA ARG A 183 32.00 8.29 -9.90
C ARG A 183 31.09 9.52 -9.93
N LYS A 184 30.09 9.52 -10.82
CA LYS A 184 29.14 10.64 -10.98
C LYS A 184 27.86 10.46 -10.15
N ALA A 185 27.57 9.24 -9.71
CA ALA A 185 26.35 8.91 -8.97
C ALA A 185 26.56 9.12 -7.46
N PRO A 186 25.90 10.08 -6.80
CA PRO A 186 26.02 10.23 -5.35
C PRO A 186 25.20 9.18 -4.57
N LEU A 187 24.15 8.63 -5.20
CA LEU A 187 23.22 7.70 -4.59
C LEU A 187 22.69 6.72 -5.64
N VAL A 188 22.71 5.43 -5.31
CA VAL A 188 22.15 4.36 -6.14
C VAL A 188 21.02 3.68 -5.39
N VAL A 189 19.85 3.63 -6.02
CA VAL A 189 18.66 2.95 -5.50
C VAL A 189 18.38 1.74 -6.38
N ILE A 190 18.25 0.57 -5.75
CA ILE A 190 18.06 -0.71 -6.42
C ILE A 190 16.66 -1.26 -6.10
N THR A 191 16.00 -1.86 -7.08
CA THR A 191 14.76 -2.63 -6.85
C THR A 191 15.09 -4.05 -6.40
N HIS A 192 14.31 -4.60 -5.47
CA HIS A 192 14.50 -5.98 -5.00
C HIS A 192 13.76 -7.03 -5.84
N ASP A 193 12.64 -6.65 -6.46
CA ASP A 193 11.82 -7.55 -7.28
C ASP A 193 12.24 -7.41 -8.76
N VAL A 194 13.38 -8.00 -9.13
CA VAL A 194 13.89 -8.01 -10.52
C VAL A 194 13.98 -9.44 -11.02
N ASP A 195 13.22 -9.73 -12.07
CA ASP A 195 13.25 -10.98 -12.84
C ASP A 195 13.68 -10.63 -14.27
N PRO A 196 14.91 -10.94 -14.74
CA PRO A 196 15.96 -11.80 -14.17
C PRO A 196 16.93 -11.08 -13.19
N ILE A 197 17.40 -11.79 -12.15
CA ILE A 197 18.15 -11.20 -11.03
C ILE A 197 19.59 -10.81 -11.41
N GLU A 198 20.17 -11.48 -12.39
CA GLU A 198 21.54 -11.32 -12.91
C GLU A 198 21.86 -9.87 -13.31
N LEU A 199 20.83 -9.12 -13.71
CA LEU A 199 20.95 -7.70 -14.08
C LEU A 199 21.40 -6.82 -12.92
N VAL A 200 21.18 -7.24 -11.67
CA VAL A 200 21.35 -6.40 -10.49
C VAL A 200 22.31 -7.00 -9.46
N VAL A 201 22.58 -8.31 -9.49
CA VAL A 201 23.44 -8.99 -8.48
C VAL A 201 24.81 -8.32 -8.30
N PHE A 202 25.40 -7.81 -9.38
CA PHE A 202 26.75 -7.21 -9.35
C PHE A 202 26.76 -5.74 -8.87
N LEU A 203 25.63 -5.02 -8.97
CA LEU A 203 25.57 -3.60 -8.64
C LEU A 203 25.96 -3.28 -7.18
N PRO A 204 25.49 -4.02 -6.15
CA PRO A 204 25.94 -3.84 -4.79
C PRO A 204 27.46 -3.89 -4.63
N ALA A 205 28.12 -4.84 -5.29
CA ALA A 205 29.56 -5.03 -5.20
C ALA A 205 30.32 -3.91 -5.92
N VAL A 206 29.86 -3.50 -7.11
CA VAL A 206 30.45 -2.38 -7.87
C VAL A 206 30.32 -1.08 -7.10
N CYS A 207 29.15 -0.80 -6.51
CA CYS A 207 28.93 0.40 -5.72
C CYS A 207 29.90 0.46 -4.53
N ARG A 208 30.06 -0.64 -3.78
CA ARG A 208 31.02 -0.69 -2.66
C ARG A 208 32.46 -0.50 -3.15
N LYS A 209 32.87 -1.16 -4.23
CA LYS A 209 34.25 -1.08 -4.72
C LYS A 209 34.63 0.31 -5.23
N ILE A 210 33.69 1.03 -5.83
CA ILE A 210 33.99 2.32 -6.48
C ILE A 210 33.70 3.51 -5.55
N MET A 211 32.68 3.42 -4.68
CA MET A 211 32.32 4.50 -3.74
C MET A 211 33.11 4.45 -2.42
N HIS A 212 33.54 3.27 -1.96
CA HIS A 212 34.14 3.10 -0.64
C HIS A 212 35.67 3.24 -0.60
N TYR A 213 36.38 3.08 -1.72
CA TYR A 213 37.83 3.26 -1.77
C TYR A 213 38.17 4.71 -2.18
N PRO A 214 38.58 5.58 -1.23
CA PRO A 214 39.13 6.89 -1.57
C PRO A 214 40.52 6.70 -2.18
N GLY A 215 40.56 6.37 -3.47
CA GLY A 215 41.72 6.66 -4.30
C GLY A 215 41.73 8.17 -4.54
N GLU A 216 42.64 8.83 -3.82
CA GLU A 216 43.10 10.22 -3.84
C GLU A 216 42.36 11.24 -4.73
N GLY A 217 41.89 12.32 -4.09
CA GLY A 217 41.59 13.57 -4.79
C GLY A 217 40.11 13.94 -4.90
N GLN A 218 39.40 14.06 -3.78
CA GLN A 218 38.39 15.13 -3.63
C GLN A 218 38.08 15.39 -2.15
N VAL A 219 38.50 16.58 -1.70
CA VAL A 219 38.12 17.19 -0.42
C VAL A 219 36.65 17.60 -0.51
N GLY A 220 35.80 17.07 0.36
CA GLY A 220 34.41 17.50 0.46
C GLY A 220 33.50 16.53 1.23
N THR A 221 33.59 16.59 2.56
CA THR A 221 32.66 16.04 3.58
C THR A 221 32.40 14.52 3.58
N PRO A 222 32.62 13.81 4.71
CA PRO A 222 32.09 12.46 4.89
C PRO A 222 30.57 12.56 5.03
N GLY A 223 29.85 12.30 3.94
CA GLY A 223 28.40 12.17 3.96
C GLY A 223 27.97 10.99 4.85
N PRO A 224 26.73 10.99 5.37
CA PRO A 224 26.26 9.96 6.28
C PRO A 224 26.29 8.61 5.57
N GLN A 225 27.06 7.69 6.14
CA GLN A 225 27.15 6.24 5.88
C GLN A 225 26.35 5.74 4.68
N GLU A 226 27.11 5.32 3.68
CA GLU A 226 26.73 4.44 2.58
C GLU A 226 25.63 3.48 2.96
N LYS A 227 24.47 3.69 2.36
CA LYS A 227 23.43 2.68 2.36
C LYS A 227 23.06 2.47 0.91
N LEU A 228 23.46 1.32 0.40
CA LEU A 228 22.86 0.78 -0.79
C LEU A 228 21.40 0.49 -0.45
N TYR A 229 20.49 1.22 -1.07
CA TYR A 229 19.09 1.17 -0.69
C TYR A 229 18.32 0.29 -1.66
N HIS A 230 17.84 -0.84 -1.14
CA HIS A 230 16.89 -1.69 -1.84
C HIS A 230 15.47 -1.19 -1.55
N CYS A 231 14.80 -0.64 -2.56
CA CYS A 231 13.46 -0.07 -2.42
C CYS A 231 12.40 -0.98 -3.07
N ARG A 232 11.21 -1.05 -2.45
CA ARG A 232 10.00 -1.57 -3.09
C ARG A 232 9.43 -0.47 -3.97
N LEU A 233 9.55 -0.61 -5.29
CA LEU A 233 8.68 0.12 -6.20
C LEU A 233 7.40 -0.69 -6.29
N HIS A 234 6.38 -0.33 -5.51
CA HIS A 234 5.02 -0.76 -5.81
C HIS A 234 4.65 -0.10 -7.13
N THR A 235 4.81 -0.83 -8.23
CA THR A 235 4.03 -0.58 -9.44
C THR A 235 2.57 -0.83 -9.05
N GLY A 236 1.77 0.23 -9.01
CA GLY A 236 0.32 0.12 -8.90
C GLY A 236 -0.29 -0.63 -10.08
#